data_AF-C9S5J5-F1
#
_entry.id   AF-C9S5J5-F1
#
_cell.length_a   1.000
_cell.length_b   1.000
_cell.length_c   1.000
_cell.angle_alpha   90.00
_cell.angle_beta   90.00
_cell.angle_gamma   90.00
#
_symmetry.space_group_name_H-M   'P 1'
#
loop_
_entity.id
_entity.type
_entity.pdbx_description
1 polymer ?
#
loop_
_entity_poly.entity_id
_entity_poly.type
_entity_poly.pdbx_seq_one_letter_code
_entity_poly.pdbx_strand_id
1 'polypeptide(L)'
;MAGRFEPKVPVTLAPPKDDPITLEELAAANGVDGGKCYVAIKGKVYDVTGNKAYQQGGSYNVFAGKDASRALGKTSTKIEDVRPEWHDLDDKEKSTLDDWNTYFSKRYNVVGYVVGATNKE
;
A
#
# COMPACT_ATOMS: atom_id res chain seq x y z
N MET A 1 1.66 -8.40 22.07
CA MET A 1 2.64 -7.76 21.16
C MET A 1 2.08 -6.45 20.59
N ALA A 2 1.78 -5.46 21.45
CA ALA A 2 0.93 -4.32 21.11
C ALA A 2 1.65 -3.14 20.40
N GLY A 3 2.97 -3.15 20.26
CA GLY A 3 3.72 -1.99 19.74
C GLY A 3 4.14 -2.06 18.26
N ARG A 4 3.77 -3.10 17.51
CA ARG A 4 4.32 -3.31 16.15
C ARG A 4 3.72 -2.38 15.09
N PHE A 5 2.54 -1.82 15.38
CA PHE A 5 1.70 -1.18 14.39
C PHE A 5 1.33 0.29 14.71
N GLU A 6 1.69 0.85 15.87
CA GLU A 6 1.28 2.21 16.26
C GLU A 6 2.24 3.31 15.78
N PRO A 7 1.75 4.31 15.00
CA PRO A 7 2.60 5.40 14.56
C PRO A 7 3.07 6.23 15.74
N LYS A 8 4.38 6.41 15.85
CA LYS A 8 4.99 7.28 16.88
C LYS A 8 4.61 8.76 16.70
N VAL A 9 3.99 9.10 15.58
CA VAL A 9 3.50 10.44 15.26
C VAL A 9 1.99 10.38 14.99
N PRO A 10 1.19 11.31 15.52
CA PRO A 10 -0.22 11.38 15.18
C PRO A 10 -0.34 11.67 13.67
N VAL A 11 -0.99 10.77 12.94
CA VAL A 11 -1.29 10.98 11.53
C VAL A 11 -2.66 11.62 11.43
N THR A 12 -2.70 12.82 10.86
CA THR A 12 -3.96 13.48 10.51
C THR A 12 -4.53 12.81 9.27
N LEU A 13 -5.44 11.85 9.46
CA LEU A 13 -6.05 11.14 8.35
C LEU A 13 -7.10 12.03 7.68
N ALA A 14 -6.95 12.26 6.38
CA ALA A 14 -7.99 12.84 5.54
C ALA A 14 -9.16 11.86 5.41
N PRO A 15 -10.39 12.33 5.17
CA PRO A 15 -11.52 11.45 4.92
C PRO A 15 -11.19 10.46 3.78
N PRO A 16 -11.48 9.17 3.95
CA PRO A 16 -11.25 8.18 2.91
C PRO A 16 -12.04 8.59 1.67
N LYS A 17 -11.35 8.59 0.53
CA LYS A 17 -11.98 8.85 -0.76
C LYS A 17 -12.24 7.54 -1.47
N ASP A 18 -13.33 7.50 -2.22
CA ASP A 18 -13.69 6.37 -3.07
C ASP A 18 -13.36 6.66 -4.54
N ASP A 19 -12.37 7.52 -4.80
CA ASP A 19 -11.98 7.88 -6.16
C ASP A 19 -11.46 6.64 -6.92
N PRO A 20 -11.99 6.37 -8.13
CA PRO A 20 -11.50 5.28 -8.97
C PRO A 20 -10.12 5.65 -9.53
N ILE A 21 -9.06 5.04 -9.02
CA ILE A 21 -7.68 5.23 -9.49
C ILE A 21 -7.31 4.12 -10.45
N THR A 22 -6.93 4.46 -11.67
CA THR A 22 -6.48 3.46 -12.65
C THR A 22 -5.08 2.94 -12.30
N LEU A 23 -4.73 1.75 -12.80
CA LEU A 23 -3.37 1.22 -12.64
C LEU A 23 -2.29 2.15 -13.23
N GLU A 24 -2.64 2.87 -14.30
CA GLU A 24 -1.74 3.85 -14.92
C GLU A 24 -1.53 5.07 -14.03
N GLU A 25 -2.58 5.62 -13.43
CA GLU A 25 -2.46 6.71 -12.45
C GLU A 25 -1.74 6.28 -11.19
N LEU A 26 -2.00 5.06 -10.72
CA LEU A 26 -1.26 4.48 -9.61
C LEU A 26 0.23 4.41 -9.98
N ALA A 27 0.58 3.84 -11.13
CA ALA A 27 1.97 3.72 -11.60
C ALA A 27 2.66 5.08 -11.82
N ALA A 28 1.91 6.11 -12.21
CA ALA A 28 2.40 7.48 -12.31
C ALA A 28 2.71 8.08 -10.93
N ALA A 29 1.98 7.67 -9.89
CA ALA A 29 2.21 8.06 -8.50
C ALA A 29 3.26 7.17 -7.80
N ASN A 30 4.46 7.12 -8.36
CA ASN A 30 5.60 6.34 -7.87
C ASN A 30 6.58 7.15 -6.97
N GLY A 31 6.26 8.40 -6.66
CA GLY A 31 7.11 9.28 -5.84
C GLY A 31 8.44 9.68 -6.50
N VAL A 32 8.55 9.56 -7.83
CA VAL A 32 9.69 10.10 -8.60
C VAL A 32 9.67 11.63 -8.52
N ASP A 33 10.85 12.25 -8.44
CA ASP A 33 11.03 13.70 -8.30
C ASP A 33 10.34 14.34 -7.07
N GLY A 34 10.11 13.55 -6.02
CA GLY A 34 9.38 14.03 -4.83
C GLY A 34 7.88 14.23 -5.08
N GLY A 35 7.36 13.64 -6.15
CA GLY A 35 5.94 13.66 -6.49
C GLY A 35 5.06 12.82 -5.58
N LYS A 36 3.80 12.66 -5.98
CA LYS A 36 2.83 11.83 -5.28
C LYS A 36 3.28 10.37 -5.29
N CYS A 37 3.14 9.70 -4.15
CA CYS A 37 3.46 8.29 -3.98
C CYS A 37 2.27 7.55 -3.38
N TYR A 38 1.71 6.64 -4.16
CA TYR A 38 0.52 5.87 -3.80
C TYR A 38 0.85 4.39 -3.74
N VAL A 39 0.26 3.65 -2.81
CA VAL A 39 0.44 2.20 -2.66
C VAL A 39 -0.93 1.54 -2.61
N ALA A 40 -1.14 0.53 -3.46
CA ALA A 40 -2.36 -0.25 -3.42
C ALA A 40 -2.21 -1.49 -2.52
N ILE A 41 -3.21 -1.75 -1.69
CA ILE A 41 -3.30 -2.92 -0.81
C ILE A 41 -4.75 -3.40 -0.80
N LYS A 42 -5.00 -4.65 -1.17
CA LYS A 42 -6.34 -5.25 -1.33
C LYS A 42 -7.28 -4.37 -2.17
N GLY A 43 -6.73 -3.75 -3.23
CA GLY A 43 -7.44 -2.82 -4.10
C GLY A 43 -7.74 -1.43 -3.50
N LYS A 44 -7.36 -1.14 -2.26
CA LYS A 44 -7.41 0.21 -1.65
C LYS A 44 -6.13 0.96 -1.92
N VAL A 45 -6.21 2.22 -2.33
CA VAL A 45 -5.05 3.07 -2.60
C VAL A 45 -4.80 3.97 -1.40
N TYR A 46 -3.59 3.86 -0.85
CA TYR A 46 -3.11 4.63 0.29
C TYR A 46 -2.09 5.67 -0.17
N ASP A 47 -2.23 6.91 0.28
CA ASP A 47 -1.25 7.97 0.07
C ASP A 47 -0.10 7.87 1.05
N VAL A 48 1.09 7.56 0.53
CA VAL A 48 2.34 7.44 1.29
C VAL A 48 3.34 8.54 0.91
N THR A 49 2.89 9.59 0.21
CA THR A 49 3.74 10.71 -0.26
C THR A 49 4.59 11.31 0.86
N GLY A 50 4.05 11.44 2.07
CA GLY A 50 4.77 11.97 3.23
C GLY A 50 5.89 11.07 3.79
N ASN A 51 6.03 9.82 3.31
CA ASN A 51 6.99 8.87 3.83
C ASN A 51 8.18 8.65 2.88
N LYS A 52 9.34 9.16 3.27
CA LYS A 52 10.61 9.04 2.54
C LYS A 52 11.02 7.60 2.22
N ALA A 53 10.53 6.60 2.97
CA ALA A 53 10.86 5.21 2.70
C ALA A 53 10.23 4.68 1.40
N TYR A 54 9.13 5.29 0.93
CA TYR A 54 8.45 4.95 -0.32
C TYR A 54 8.86 5.86 -1.48
N GLN A 55 9.50 6.99 -1.19
CA GLN A 55 10.04 7.91 -2.19
C GLN A 55 11.26 7.30 -2.89
N GLN A 56 11.65 7.91 -4.01
CA GLN A 56 12.81 7.47 -4.79
C GLN A 56 14.06 7.26 -3.91
N GLY A 57 14.67 6.07 -4.02
CA GLY A 57 15.84 5.68 -3.21
C GLY A 57 15.52 5.11 -1.82
N GLY A 58 14.24 5.07 -1.42
CA GLY A 58 13.81 4.45 -0.17
C GLY A 58 13.69 2.93 -0.27
N SER A 59 13.81 2.24 0.87
CA SER A 59 13.74 0.77 0.95
C SER A 59 12.40 0.17 0.49
N TYR A 60 11.32 0.97 0.51
CA TYR A 60 9.97 0.57 0.12
C TYR A 60 9.48 1.24 -1.17
N ASN A 61 10.38 1.90 -1.91
CA ASN A 61 10.05 2.50 -3.20
C ASN A 61 9.53 1.48 -4.22
N VAL A 62 9.88 0.20 -4.06
CA VAL A 62 9.36 -0.91 -4.87
C VAL A 62 7.83 -1.04 -4.84
N PHE A 63 7.18 -0.55 -3.78
CA PHE A 63 5.72 -0.57 -3.61
C PHE A 63 5.05 0.68 -4.20
N ALA A 64 5.83 1.73 -4.46
CA ALA A 64 5.34 2.99 -4.96
C ALA A 64 4.73 2.81 -6.35
N GLY A 65 3.49 3.29 -6.48
CA GLY A 65 2.70 3.19 -7.70
C GLY A 65 2.29 1.78 -8.10
N LYS A 66 2.28 0.84 -7.16
CA LYS A 66 1.94 -0.57 -7.43
C LYS A 66 1.10 -1.16 -6.32
N ASP A 67 0.56 -2.35 -6.60
CA ASP A 67 -0.15 -3.16 -5.62
C ASP A 67 0.83 -4.05 -4.84
N ALA A 68 0.99 -3.74 -3.56
CA ALA A 68 1.91 -4.42 -2.66
C ALA A 68 1.23 -5.53 -1.85
N SER A 69 -0.01 -5.93 -2.18
CA SER A 69 -0.77 -6.92 -1.40
C SER A 69 0.00 -8.22 -1.19
N ARG A 70 0.51 -8.82 -2.27
CA ARG A 70 1.26 -10.07 -2.17
C ARG A 70 2.56 -9.89 -1.41
N ALA A 71 3.29 -8.83 -1.73
CA ALA A 71 4.56 -8.50 -1.09
C ALA A 71 4.42 -8.29 0.43
N LEU A 72 3.37 -7.60 0.88
CA LEU A 72 3.08 -7.39 2.31
C LEU A 72 2.69 -8.69 3.00
N GLY A 73 1.85 -9.52 2.38
CA GLY A 73 1.50 -10.84 2.91
C GLY A 73 2.73 -11.73 3.09
N LYS A 74 3.63 -11.73 2.11
CA LYS A 74 4.92 -12.45 2.16
C LYS A 74 5.99 -11.75 2.99
N THR A 75 5.72 -10.53 3.46
CA THR A 75 6.71 -9.65 4.11
C THR A 75 7.99 -9.47 3.28
N SER A 76 7.84 -9.41 1.95
CA SER A 76 8.91 -9.32 0.95
C SER A 76 8.96 -7.91 0.37
N THR A 77 10.15 -7.40 0.07
CA THR A 77 10.38 -6.12 -0.62
C THR A 77 10.91 -6.31 -2.04
N LYS A 78 10.71 -7.50 -2.62
CA LYS A 78 11.13 -7.78 -3.99
C LYS A 78 10.08 -7.31 -4.99
N ILE A 79 10.52 -6.63 -6.05
CA ILE A 79 9.66 -6.18 -7.16
C ILE A 79 8.85 -7.33 -7.78
N GLU A 80 9.42 -8.54 -7.83
CA GLU A 80 8.75 -9.74 -8.36
C GLU A 80 7.49 -10.13 -7.57
N ASP A 81 7.49 -9.87 -6.25
CA ASP A 81 6.38 -10.15 -5.33
C ASP A 81 5.38 -8.98 -5.26
N VAL A 82 5.70 -7.79 -5.81
CA VAL A 82 4.79 -6.62 -5.81
C VAL A 82 3.70 -6.83 -6.86
N ARG A 83 2.69 -7.60 -6.48
CA ARG A 83 1.56 -7.96 -7.31
C ARG A 83 0.25 -7.90 -6.52
N PRO A 84 -0.88 -7.66 -7.22
CA PRO A 84 -2.20 -7.71 -6.62
C PRO A 84 -2.62 -9.13 -6.20
N GLU A 85 -2.01 -10.17 -6.77
CA GLU A 85 -2.39 -11.57 -6.55
C GLU A 85 -1.94 -12.12 -5.18
N TRP A 86 -2.84 -12.07 -4.20
CA TRP A 86 -2.60 -12.60 -2.85
C TRP A 86 -3.49 -13.81 -2.48
N HIS A 87 -4.47 -14.18 -3.33
CA HIS A 87 -5.39 -15.30 -3.05
C HIS A 87 -4.69 -16.67 -3.00
N ASP A 88 -3.58 -16.80 -3.72
CA ASP A 88 -2.70 -17.98 -3.78
C ASP A 88 -1.86 -18.16 -2.50
N LEU A 89 -1.78 -17.14 -1.65
CA LEU A 89 -1.00 -17.20 -0.41
C LEU A 89 -1.69 -18.07 0.67
N ASP A 90 -0.89 -18.59 1.60
CA ASP A 90 -1.36 -19.36 2.75
C ASP A 90 -2.14 -18.47 3.74
N ASP A 91 -3.00 -19.08 4.57
CA ASP A 91 -3.80 -18.36 5.59
C ASP A 91 -2.96 -17.48 6.51
N LYS A 92 -1.72 -17.89 6.80
CA LYS A 92 -0.78 -17.12 7.62
C LYS A 92 -0.33 -15.83 6.94
N GLU A 93 -0.06 -15.89 5.64
CA GLU A 93 0.35 -14.73 4.84
C GLU A 93 -0.84 -13.80 4.61
N LYS A 94 -2.04 -14.37 4.38
CA LYS A 94 -3.30 -13.63 4.30
C LYS A 94 -3.59 -12.87 5.60
N SER A 95 -3.42 -13.50 6.76
CA SER A 95 -3.53 -12.82 8.06
C SER A 95 -2.53 -11.68 8.19
N THR A 96 -1.28 -11.90 7.77
CA THR A 96 -0.23 -10.88 7.81
C THR A 96 -0.58 -9.69 6.90
N LEU A 97 -1.12 -9.94 5.71
CA LEU A 97 -1.63 -8.90 4.82
C LEU A 97 -2.77 -8.10 5.46
N ASP A 98 -3.69 -8.75 6.17
CA ASP A 98 -4.79 -8.07 6.84
C ASP A 98 -4.31 -7.16 7.99
N ASP A 99 -3.34 -7.64 8.77
CA ASP A 99 -2.64 -6.82 9.78
C ASP A 99 -1.99 -5.58 9.13
N TRP A 100 -1.31 -5.75 7.99
CA TRP A 100 -0.73 -4.64 7.24
C TRP A 100 -1.79 -3.69 6.68
N ASN A 101 -2.88 -4.20 6.13
CA ASN A 101 -3.97 -3.39 5.62
C ASN A 101 -4.58 -2.53 6.74
N THR A 102 -4.79 -3.12 7.92
CA THR A 102 -5.25 -2.41 9.12
C THR A 102 -4.24 -1.35 9.56
N TYR A 103 -2.95 -1.69 9.58
CA TYR A 103 -1.87 -0.74 9.88
C TYR A 103 -1.87 0.47 8.95
N PHE A 104 -1.98 0.22 7.64
CA PHE A 104 -1.98 1.28 6.65
C PHE A 104 -3.20 2.18 6.78
N SER A 105 -4.38 1.62 7.01
CA SER A 105 -5.62 2.40 7.22
C SER A 105 -5.56 3.36 8.41
N LYS A 106 -4.73 3.06 9.41
CA LYS A 106 -4.53 3.91 10.60
C LYS A 106 -3.40 4.94 10.42
N ARG A 107 -2.60 4.83 9.37
CA ARG A 107 -1.37 5.64 9.16
C ARG A 107 -1.33 6.42 7.86
N TYR A 108 -2.19 6.08 6.91
CA TYR A 108 -2.18 6.67 5.58
C TYR A 108 -3.60 6.92 5.11
N ASN A 109 -3.74 7.96 4.31
CA ASN A 109 -5.02 8.38 3.78
C ASN A 109 -5.43 7.43 2.66
N VAL A 110 -6.65 6.90 2.74
CA VAL A 110 -7.25 6.20 1.60
C VAL A 110 -7.66 7.25 0.58
N VAL A 111 -6.98 7.28 -0.57
CA VAL A 111 -7.27 8.24 -1.64
C VAL A 111 -8.20 7.66 -2.70
N GLY A 112 -8.47 6.36 -2.67
CA GLY A 112 -9.31 5.73 -3.67
C GLY A 112 -9.19 4.23 -3.70
N TYR A 113 -9.70 3.65 -4.78
CA TYR A 113 -9.62 2.22 -5.07
C TYR A 113 -9.08 1.99 -6.47
N VAL A 114 -8.30 0.93 -6.64
CA VAL A 114 -7.80 0.55 -7.95
C VAL A 114 -8.96 0.10 -8.83
N VAL A 115 -9.09 0.72 -10.01
CA VAL A 115 -10.05 0.36 -11.04
C VAL A 115 -9.64 -0.99 -11.63
N GLY A 116 -10.56 -1.95 -11.62
CA GLY A 116 -10.29 -3.30 -12.12
C GLY A 116 -9.45 -4.18 -11.17
N ALA A 117 -9.18 -3.75 -9.94
CA ALA A 117 -8.57 -4.62 -8.94
C ALA A 117 -9.46 -5.85 -8.69
N THR A 118 -8.94 -7.02 -9.03
CA THR A 118 -9.57 -8.33 -8.81
C THR A 118 -9.37 -8.86 -7.40
N ASN A 119 -8.54 -8.16 -6.62
CA ASN A 119 -8.06 -8.54 -5.29
C ASN A 119 -8.79 -7.81 -4.14
N LYS A 120 -10.03 -7.40 -4.40
CA LYS A 120 -10.94 -6.73 -3.46
C LYS A 120 -11.72 -7.79 -2.68
N GLU A 121 -11.23 -8.19 -1.50
CA GLU A 121 -11.97 -9.01 -0.52
C GLU A 121 -11.87 -8.43 0.89
#